data_AF-A0AAP3EPG4-F1
#
_entry.id   AF-A0AAP3EPG4-F1
#
_cell.length_a   1.000
_cell.length_b   1.000
_cell.length_c   1.000
_cell.angle_alpha   90.00
_cell.angle_beta   90.00
_cell.angle_gamma   90.00
#
_symmetry.space_group_name_H-M   'P 1'
#
loop_
_entity.id
_entity.type
_entity.pdbx_description
1 polymer ?
#
loop_
_entity_poly.entity_id
_entity_poly.type
_entity_poly.pdbx_seq_one_letter_code
_entity_poly.pdbx_strand_id
1 'polypeptide(L)'
;FAVAASKSVSMNLRVLVDAPPPCTVNGAAVEFGNVFINKINGVDYKRPIDYSLVCNNLAMDDLRLQMQATTVVINGETVISTGIPGFGIRVQKSSDHTILDLNSGSWLPFNFSSGVPVLEAVPVKQSGTT
;
A
#
# COMPACT_ATOMS: atom_id res chain seq x y z
N PHE A 1 -27.98 39.95 46.30
CA PHE A 1 -27.40 39.17 45.18
C PHE A 1 -25.89 39.10 45.37
N ALA A 2 -25.34 37.94 45.73
CA ALA A 2 -23.90 37.76 45.84
C ALA A 2 -23.36 37.24 44.50
N VAL A 3 -22.42 37.96 43.91
CA VAL A 3 -21.77 37.57 42.65
C VAL A 3 -20.50 36.81 43.00
N ALA A 4 -20.39 35.55 42.57
CA ALA A 4 -19.18 34.76 42.75
C ALA A 4 -18.05 35.32 41.86
N ALA A 5 -16.91 35.64 42.48
CA ALA A 5 -15.73 36.10 41.75
C ALA A 5 -14.94 34.90 41.22
N SER A 6 -14.66 34.87 39.92
CA SER A 6 -13.77 33.88 39.31
C SER A 6 -12.32 34.39 39.30
N LYS A 7 -11.38 33.49 39.63
CA LYS A 7 -9.93 33.72 39.47
C LYS A 7 -9.43 32.83 38.34
N SER A 8 -8.75 33.42 37.38
CA SER A 8 -8.06 32.72 36.30
C SER A 8 -6.58 32.56 36.65
N VAL A 9 -6.02 31.40 36.30
CA VAL A 9 -4.59 31.08 36.41
C VAL A 9 -4.09 30.72 35.02
N SER A 10 -2.93 31.25 34.65
CA SER A 10 -2.28 30.92 33.38
C SER A 10 -1.70 29.51 33.45
N MET A 11 -2.23 28.60 32.63
CA MET A 11 -1.60 27.30 32.37
C MET A 11 -0.63 27.41 31.19
N ASN A 12 0.57 26.86 31.38
CA ASN A 12 1.51 26.64 30.28
C ASN A 12 1.47 25.17 29.88
N LEU A 13 0.88 24.89 28.71
CA LEU A 13 0.93 23.58 28.08
C LEU A 13 2.23 23.45 27.28
N ARG A 14 3.09 22.50 27.64
CA ARG A 14 4.27 22.12 26.84
C ARG A 14 3.96 20.80 26.15
N VAL A 15 3.92 20.82 24.82
CA VAL A 15 3.76 19.63 23.98
C VAL A 15 5.09 19.36 23.29
N LEU A 16 5.58 18.13 23.39
CA LEU A 16 6.67 17.64 22.55
C LEU A 16 6.03 16.89 21.39
N VAL A 17 6.25 17.36 20.16
CA VAL A 17 5.81 16.67 18.95
C VAL A 17 7.02 15.97 18.38
N ASP A 18 7.12 14.66 18.63
CA ASP A 18 8.10 13.82 17.96
C ASP A 18 7.46 13.27 16.68
N ALA A 19 8.01 13.64 15.53
CA ALA A 19 7.51 13.08 14.27
C ALA A 19 7.90 11.60 14.23
N PRO A 20 6.99 10.69 13.83
CA PRO A 20 7.38 9.30 13.60
C PRO A 20 8.59 9.28 12.67
N PRO A 21 9.67 8.60 13.04
CA PRO A 21 10.85 8.55 12.19
C PRO A 21 10.48 7.98 10.83
N PRO A 22 11.05 8.52 9.74
CA PRO A 22 10.69 8.09 8.40
C PRO A 22 11.10 6.63 8.22
N CYS A 23 10.13 5.78 7.90
CA CYS A 23 10.40 4.46 7.34
C CYS A 23 10.99 4.62 5.94
N THR A 24 12.08 3.91 5.66
CA THR A 24 12.65 3.82 4.31
C THR A 24 12.14 2.57 3.63
N VAL A 25 11.62 2.70 2.41
CA VAL A 25 11.25 1.59 1.54
C VAL A 25 12.42 1.30 0.60
N ASN A 26 12.92 0.06 0.58
CA ASN A 26 13.93 -0.39 -0.38
C ASN A 26 13.39 -1.53 -1.24
N GLY A 27 13.81 -1.61 -2.51
CA GLY A 27 13.46 -2.69 -3.42
C GLY A 27 12.15 -2.45 -4.18
N ALA A 28 11.26 -3.44 -4.17
CA ALA A 28 9.98 -3.48 -4.91
C ALA A 28 10.08 -3.67 -6.43
N ALA A 29 11.28 -3.94 -6.96
CA ALA A 29 11.43 -4.31 -8.36
C ALA A 29 10.88 -5.72 -8.60
N VAL A 30 10.05 -5.87 -9.63
CA VAL A 30 9.48 -7.15 -10.03
C VAL A 30 9.87 -7.44 -11.47
N GLU A 31 10.50 -8.59 -11.70
CA GLU A 31 10.84 -9.07 -13.04
C GLU A 31 10.00 -10.29 -13.40
N PHE A 32 9.16 -10.14 -14.43
CA PHE A 32 8.33 -11.23 -14.91
C PHE A 32 9.05 -12.17 -15.88
N GLY A 33 10.14 -11.69 -16.50
CA GLY A 33 10.83 -12.40 -17.59
C GLY A 33 9.91 -12.56 -18.80
N ASN A 34 9.97 -13.74 -19.44
CA ASN A 34 9.12 -14.05 -20.59
C ASN A 34 7.70 -14.42 -20.15
N VAL A 35 6.74 -13.55 -20.44
CA VAL A 35 5.31 -13.79 -20.21
C VAL A 35 4.64 -14.15 -21.53
N PHE A 36 4.04 -15.33 -21.59
CA PHE A 36 3.25 -15.77 -22.74
C PHE A 36 1.77 -15.51 -22.51
N ILE A 37 1.13 -14.72 -23.38
CA ILE A 37 -0.26 -14.25 -23.24
C ILE A 37 -1.25 -15.41 -23.00
N ASN A 38 -1.08 -16.53 -23.71
CA ASN A 38 -1.91 -17.72 -23.59
C ASN A 38 -1.81 -18.43 -22.22
N LYS A 39 -0.80 -18.12 -21.41
CA LYS A 39 -0.58 -18.65 -20.07
C LYS A 39 -0.96 -17.66 -18.96
N ILE A 40 -1.42 -16.45 -19.31
CA ILE A 40 -1.90 -15.50 -18.31
C ILE A 40 -3.32 -15.90 -17.87
N ASN A 41 -3.41 -16.48 -16.68
CA ASN A 41 -4.65 -16.99 -16.07
C ASN A 41 -4.91 -16.44 -14.65
N GLY A 42 -4.13 -15.45 -14.21
CA GLY A 42 -4.21 -14.87 -12.87
C GLY A 42 -3.54 -15.70 -11.76
N VAL A 43 -2.89 -16.82 -12.10
CA VAL A 43 -2.13 -17.69 -11.18
C VAL A 43 -0.67 -17.79 -11.63
N ASP A 44 -0.46 -18.13 -12.90
CA ASP A 44 0.87 -18.21 -13.51
C ASP A 44 1.54 -16.85 -13.57
N TYR A 45 2.87 -16.86 -13.50
CA TYR A 45 3.73 -15.66 -13.49
C TYR A 45 3.47 -14.70 -12.33
N LYS A 46 2.70 -15.07 -11.30
CA LYS A 46 2.68 -14.29 -10.05
C LYS A 46 4.10 -14.15 -9.52
N ARG A 47 4.46 -12.94 -9.08
CA ARG A 47 5.76 -12.66 -8.48
C ARG A 47 5.57 -11.97 -7.13
N PRO A 48 6.36 -12.32 -6.10
CA PRO A 48 6.41 -11.52 -4.90
C PRO A 48 6.94 -10.12 -5.23
N ILE A 49 6.43 -9.12 -4.52
CA ILE A 49 7.02 -7.78 -4.53
C ILE A 49 8.01 -7.75 -3.37
N ASP A 50 9.28 -7.97 -3.66
CA ASP A 50 10.34 -8.03 -2.65
C ASP A 50 10.75 -6.61 -2.25
N TYR A 51 10.02 -6.05 -1.29
CA TYR A 51 10.34 -4.77 -0.66
C TYR A 51 10.66 -4.97 0.82
N SER A 52 11.52 -4.10 1.34
CA SER A 52 11.84 -4.04 2.76
C SER A 52 11.47 -2.67 3.32
N LEU A 53 10.91 -2.65 4.53
CA LEU A 53 10.69 -1.44 5.32
C LEU A 53 11.72 -1.38 6.44
N VAL A 54 12.53 -0.33 6.44
CA VAL A 54 13.48 -0.03 7.50
C VAL A 54 13.00 1.19 8.26
N CYS A 55 12.48 0.97 9.45
CA CYS A 55 12.00 2.02 10.34
C CYS A 55 12.87 2.03 11.61
N ASN A 56 13.65 3.09 11.81
CA ASN A 56 14.50 3.24 13.00
C ASN A 56 13.77 4.04 14.07
N ASN A 57 13.90 3.68 15.36
CA ASN A 57 13.33 4.42 16.49
C ASN A 57 11.79 4.62 16.43
N LEU A 58 11.05 3.65 15.91
CA LEU A 58 9.57 3.73 15.86
C LEU A 58 9.00 4.04 17.25
N ALA A 59 8.26 5.16 17.34
CA ALA A 59 7.48 5.50 18.52
C ALA A 59 6.13 4.74 18.57
N MET A 60 5.67 4.24 17.42
CA MET A 60 4.42 3.48 17.26
C MET A 60 4.57 2.46 16.13
N ASP A 61 3.98 1.28 16.32
CA ASP A 61 4.05 0.18 15.36
C ASP A 61 2.88 0.15 14.36
N ASP A 62 1.81 0.90 14.63
CA ASP A 62 0.68 1.02 13.73
C ASP A 62 1.01 1.97 12.58
N LEU A 63 1.36 1.38 11.44
CA LEU A 63 1.78 2.07 10.25
C LEU A 63 0.74 1.90 9.13
N ARG A 64 0.92 2.70 8.08
CA ARG A 64 0.10 2.62 6.87
C ARG A 64 0.99 2.62 5.65
N LEU A 65 0.71 1.73 4.71
CA LEU A 65 1.38 1.65 3.41
C LEU A 65 0.45 2.20 2.33
N GLN A 66 0.99 2.99 1.41
CA GLN A 66 0.28 3.40 0.22
C GLN A 66 1.12 3.08 -1.01
N MET A 67 0.47 2.55 -2.04
CA MET A 67 1.03 2.41 -3.37
C MET A 67 0.19 3.23 -4.34
N GLN A 68 0.84 4.00 -5.21
CA GLN A 68 0.17 4.79 -6.23
C GLN A 68 0.72 4.41 -7.60
N ALA A 69 -0.15 4.27 -8.58
CA ALA A 69 0.23 3.98 -9.96
C ALA A 69 -0.81 4.53 -10.94
N THR A 70 -0.43 4.68 -12.20
CA THR A 70 -1.42 4.86 -13.27
C THR A 70 -2.14 3.53 -13.48
N THR A 71 -3.47 3.55 -13.39
CA THR A 71 -4.30 2.35 -13.44
C THR A 71 -5.16 2.27 -14.70
N VAL A 72 -5.63 1.06 -15.00
CA VAL A 72 -6.63 0.74 -16.02
C VAL A 72 -7.56 -0.34 -15.45
N VAL A 73 -8.81 -0.38 -15.91
CA VAL A 73 -9.76 -1.43 -15.53
C VAL A 73 -9.72 -2.54 -16.57
N ILE A 74 -9.41 -3.76 -16.14
CA ILE A 74 -9.43 -4.97 -16.98
C ILE A 74 -10.31 -6.02 -16.31
N ASN A 75 -11.30 -6.53 -17.02
CA ASN A 75 -12.27 -7.52 -16.50
C ASN A 75 -12.98 -7.08 -15.20
N GLY A 76 -13.13 -5.78 -14.95
CA GLY A 76 -13.73 -5.23 -13.73
C GLY A 76 -12.74 -5.04 -12.57
N GLU A 77 -11.46 -5.34 -12.75
CA GLU A 77 -10.42 -5.15 -11.74
C GLU A 77 -9.55 -3.93 -12.07
N THR A 78 -9.24 -3.10 -11.08
CA THR A 78 -8.28 -1.99 -11.20
C THR A 78 -6.86 -2.53 -11.11
N VAL A 79 -6.11 -2.44 -12.20
CA VAL A 79 -4.74 -2.95 -12.31
C VAL A 79 -3.79 -1.84 -12.77
N ILE A 80 -2.49 -2.00 -12.53
CA ILE A 80 -1.46 -1.09 -13.04
C ILE A 80 -1.49 -1.14 -14.57
N SER A 81 -1.56 0.04 -15.19
CA SER A 81 -1.46 0.18 -16.64
C SER A 81 -0.02 -0.06 -17.10
N THR A 82 0.15 -0.96 -18.05
CA THR A 82 1.44 -1.24 -18.69
C THR A 82 1.64 -0.46 -19.99
N GLY A 83 0.61 0.27 -20.44
CA GLY A 83 0.56 0.88 -21.77
C GLY A 83 0.20 -0.08 -22.91
N ILE A 84 0.10 -1.39 -22.64
CA ILE A 84 -0.34 -2.39 -23.62
C ILE A 84 -1.86 -2.57 -23.49
N PRO A 85 -2.64 -2.33 -24.56
CA PRO A 85 -4.09 -2.50 -24.51
C PRO A 85 -4.50 -3.91 -24.06
N GLY A 86 -5.39 -3.98 -23.07
CA GLY A 86 -5.89 -5.25 -22.53
C GLY A 86 -4.89 -6.02 -21.68
N PHE A 87 -3.76 -5.42 -21.27
CA PHE A 87 -2.78 -6.04 -20.37
C PHE A 87 -2.39 -5.11 -19.22
N GLY A 88 -2.39 -5.66 -18.00
CA GLY A 88 -2.07 -4.92 -16.78
C GLY A 88 -1.46 -5.79 -15.70
N ILE A 89 -0.99 -5.16 -14.62
CA ILE A 89 -0.43 -5.86 -13.46
C ILE A 89 -1.30 -5.60 -12.24
N ARG A 90 -1.93 -6.64 -11.71
CA ARG A 90 -2.67 -6.59 -10.45
C ARG A 90 -1.69 -6.66 -9.29
N VAL A 91 -1.86 -5.77 -8.32
CA VAL A 91 -1.17 -5.87 -7.02
C VAL A 91 -2.17 -6.41 -6.01
N GLN A 92 -1.81 -7.45 -5.28
CA GLN A 92 -2.69 -8.09 -4.30
C GLN A 92 -1.91 -8.47 -3.04
N LYS A 93 -2.61 -8.63 -1.92
CA LYS A 93 -2.02 -9.25 -0.72
C LYS A 93 -1.78 -10.73 -0.98
N SER A 94 -0.62 -11.24 -0.56
CA SER A 94 -0.31 -12.67 -0.70
C SER A 94 -1.20 -13.53 0.22
N SER A 95 -1.64 -13.00 1.35
CA SER A 95 -2.40 -13.74 2.37
C SER A 95 -3.82 -14.12 1.95
N ASP A 96 -4.52 -13.24 1.26
CA ASP A 96 -5.95 -13.39 0.96
C ASP A 96 -6.33 -12.99 -0.49
N HIS A 97 -5.34 -12.64 -1.31
CA HIS A 97 -5.51 -12.19 -2.69
C HIS A 97 -6.41 -10.96 -2.86
N THR A 98 -6.65 -10.19 -1.79
CA THR A 98 -7.36 -8.92 -1.90
C THR A 98 -6.53 -7.96 -2.75
N ILE A 99 -7.17 -7.37 -3.76
CA ILE A 99 -6.56 -6.38 -4.64
C ILE A 99 -6.22 -5.13 -3.84
N LEU A 100 -5.00 -4.64 -4.01
CA LEU A 100 -4.57 -3.39 -3.40
C LEU A 100 -5.17 -2.22 -4.18
N ASP A 101 -5.80 -1.29 -3.47
CA ASP A 101 -6.26 -0.04 -4.06
C ASP A 101 -5.08 0.91 -4.28
N LEU A 102 -4.85 1.28 -5.53
CA LEU A 102 -3.69 2.06 -5.99
C LEU A 102 -4.02 3.56 -6.15
N ASN A 103 -5.20 3.98 -5.69
CA ASN A 103 -5.60 5.38 -5.74
C ASN A 103 -4.89 6.23 -4.67
N SER A 104 -4.78 7.53 -4.96
CA SER A 104 -4.28 8.48 -3.96
C SER A 104 -5.24 8.55 -2.77
N GLY A 105 -4.72 8.42 -1.54
CA GLY A 105 -5.48 8.35 -0.30
C GLY A 105 -5.81 6.93 0.17
N SER A 106 -5.56 5.90 -0.64
CA SER A 106 -5.86 4.50 -0.27
C SER A 106 -4.73 3.89 0.56
N TRP A 107 -4.91 3.92 1.88
CA TRP A 107 -3.94 3.45 2.85
C TRP A 107 -4.25 2.02 3.32
N LEU A 108 -3.25 1.14 3.25
CA LEU A 108 -3.27 -0.19 3.84
C LEU A 108 -2.71 -0.11 5.27
N PRO A 109 -3.54 -0.22 6.32
CA PRO A 109 -3.05 -0.26 7.69
C PRO A 109 -2.37 -1.60 7.99
N PHE A 110 -1.30 -1.56 8.78
CA PHE A 110 -0.62 -2.74 9.28
C PHE A 110 0.11 -2.44 10.59
N ASN A 111 0.42 -3.47 11.36
CA ASN A 111 1.22 -3.36 12.57
C ASN A 111 2.62 -3.92 12.31
N PHE A 112 3.66 -3.08 12.40
CA PHE A 112 5.04 -3.40 12.04
C PHE A 112 5.59 -4.60 12.84
N SER A 113 5.29 -4.66 14.15
CA SER A 113 5.70 -5.75 15.04
C SER A 113 5.06 -7.09 14.71
N SER A 114 3.86 -7.09 14.11
CA SER A 114 3.17 -8.30 13.67
C SER A 114 3.57 -8.75 12.26
N GLY A 115 4.29 -7.90 11.52
CA GLY A 115 4.77 -8.17 10.17
C GLY A 115 4.36 -7.11 9.15
N VAL A 116 5.13 -7.06 8.07
CA VAL A 116 4.91 -6.14 6.94
C VAL A 116 3.99 -6.79 5.89
N PRO A 117 3.09 -6.04 5.22
CA PRO A 117 2.20 -6.60 4.22
C PRO A 117 2.95 -7.29 3.07
N VAL A 118 2.80 -8.59 2.90
CA VAL A 118 3.39 -9.30 1.76
C VAL A 118 2.51 -9.09 0.53
N LEU A 119 3.09 -8.53 -0.53
CA LEU A 119 2.38 -8.20 -1.76
C LEU A 119 2.86 -9.07 -2.93
N GLU A 120 1.95 -9.32 -3.86
CA GLU A 120 2.20 -10.04 -5.10
C GLU A 120 1.80 -9.17 -6.28
N ALA A 121 2.59 -9.25 -7.35
CA ALA A 121 2.27 -8.70 -8.64
C ALA A 121 1.85 -9.84 -9.58
N VAL A 122 0.67 -9.71 -10.18
CA VAL A 122 0.03 -10.74 -11.00
C VAL A 122 -0.31 -10.17 -12.38
N PRO A 123 0.21 -10.73 -13.47
CA PRO A 123 -0.17 -10.31 -14.81
C PRO A 123 -1.65 -10.62 -15.08
N VAL A 124 -2.37 -9.66 -15.65
CA VAL A 124 -3.79 -9.77 -15.99
C VAL A 124 -3.98 -9.39 -17.45
N LYS A 125 -4.73 -10.22 -18.18
CA LYS A 125 -5.14 -9.94 -19.56
C LYS A 125 -6.65 -9.84 -19.68
N GLN A 126 -7.11 -9.09 -20.67
CA GLN A 126 -8.52 -8.97 -21.00
C GLN A 126 -9.10 -10.33 -21.39
N SER A 127 -10.32 -10.59 -20.96
CA SER A 127 -11.07 -11.79 -21.36
C SER A 127 -11.39 -11.73 -22.85
N GLY A 128 -11.31 -12.88 -23.54
CA GLY A 128 -11.64 -12.98 -24.96
C GLY A 128 -10.57 -12.49 -25.95
N THR A 129 -9.37 -12.13 -25.47
CA THR A 129 -8.19 -11.91 -26.33
C THR A 129 -7.32 -13.17 -26.37
N THR A 130 -6.96 -13.58 -27.59
CA THR A 130 -6.03 -14.68 -27.94
C THR A 130 -4.65 -14.15 -28.23
#